data_AF-A0A7S0DZ90-F1
#
_entry.id   AF-A0A7S0DZ90-F1
#
_cell.length_a   1.000
_cell.length_b   1.000
_cell.length_c   1.000
_cell.angle_alpha   90.00
_cell.angle_beta   90.00
_cell.angle_gamma   90.00
#
_symmetry.space_group_name_H-M   'P 1'
#
loop_
_entity.id
_entity.type
_entity.pdbx_description
1 polymer ?
#
loop_
_entity_poly.entity_id
_entity_poly.type
_entity_poly.pdbx_seq_one_letter_code
_entity_poly.pdbx_strand_id
1 'polypeptide(L)'
;EELSRQPIHRLIVDEAHAIGHAQTKVVRKVCAIGARNVWLLSGTPLSTSADDLSSGARILGHVSHGLNLFPWKHDLYGKLKVGPARCVDTELVAKLKKVMIRHTKTMRIGGAIALALPEADARTVWLTMTPLERRLYDR
;
A
#
# COMPACT_ATOMS: atom_id res chain seq x y z
N GLU A 1 0.87 25.32 5.87
CA GLU A 1 0.38 26.25 4.84
C GLU A 1 1.51 26.90 4.04
N GLU A 2 2.75 26.97 4.55
CA GLU A 2 3.87 27.55 3.79
C GLU A 2 4.29 26.73 2.56
N LEU A 3 4.33 25.40 2.65
CA LEU A 3 4.80 24.54 1.55
C LEU A 3 3.90 24.59 0.29
N SER A 4 2.62 24.94 0.41
CA SER A 4 1.73 25.03 -0.76
C SER A 4 1.91 26.32 -1.57
N ARG A 5 2.74 27.27 -1.10
CA ARG A 5 3.01 28.54 -1.80
C ARG A 5 4.27 28.51 -2.66
N GLN A 6 5.10 27.47 -2.53
CA GLN A 6 6.29 27.31 -3.35
C GLN A 6 6.06 26.23 -4.43
N PRO A 7 6.50 26.47 -5.67
CA PRO A 7 6.37 25.49 -6.73
C PRO A 7 7.26 24.27 -6.43
N ILE A 8 6.65 23.15 -6.08
CA ILE A 8 7.35 21.90 -5.84
C ILE A 8 7.46 21.11 -7.14
N HIS A 9 8.70 20.89 -7.62
CA HIS A 9 8.95 20.10 -8.82
C HIS A 9 8.62 18.61 -8.63
N ARG A 10 8.95 18.04 -7.46
CA ARG A 10 8.74 16.63 -7.14
C ARG A 10 8.35 16.44 -5.67
N LEU A 11 7.34 15.62 -5.44
CA LEU A 11 6.92 15.13 -4.13
C LEU A 11 7.26 13.65 -4.02
N ILE A 12 7.96 13.26 -2.96
CA ILE A 12 8.26 11.86 -2.64
C ILE A 12 7.69 11.58 -1.25
N VAL A 13 6.83 10.57 -1.16
CA VAL A 13 6.26 10.10 0.10
C VAL A 13 6.87 8.75 0.40
N ASP A 14 7.66 8.70 1.47
CA ASP A 14 8.14 7.43 2.03
C ASP A 14 7.11 6.82 2.98
N GLU A 15 7.11 5.50 3.08
CA GLU A 15 6.10 4.70 3.79
C GLU A 15 4.66 5.18 3.54
N ALA A 16 4.31 5.32 2.25
CA ALA A 16 3.06 5.94 1.82
C ALA A 16 1.78 5.28 2.38
N HIS A 17 1.88 4.03 2.85
CA HIS A 17 0.79 3.35 3.54
C HIS A 17 0.43 4.02 4.89
N ALA A 18 1.38 4.71 5.54
CA ALA A 18 1.17 5.42 6.81
C ALA A 18 0.27 6.67 6.70
N ILE A 19 0.07 7.22 5.50
CA ILE A 19 -0.81 8.38 5.26
C ILE A 19 -2.30 8.03 5.53
N GLY A 20 -2.62 6.74 5.59
CA GLY A 20 -3.97 6.23 5.89
C GLY A 20 -4.94 6.48 4.72
N HIS A 21 -6.23 6.53 5.04
CA HIS A 21 -7.31 6.56 4.05
C HIS A 21 -7.49 7.90 3.33
N ALA A 22 -8.11 7.87 2.14
CA ALA A 22 -8.13 9.00 1.20
C ALA A 22 -8.82 10.26 1.71
N GLN A 23 -9.59 10.15 2.79
CA GLN A 23 -10.35 11.25 3.40
C GLN A 23 -9.60 11.98 4.52
N THR A 24 -8.42 11.50 4.93
CA THR A 24 -7.67 12.09 6.04
C THR A 24 -7.23 13.53 5.73
N LYS A 25 -7.06 14.34 6.79
CA LYS A 25 -6.53 15.70 6.67
C LYS A 25 -5.13 15.71 6.01
N VAL A 26 -4.35 14.65 6.22
CA VAL A 26 -3.02 14.46 5.64
C VAL A 26 -3.11 14.36 4.12
N VAL A 27 -3.94 13.45 3.58
CA VAL A 27 -4.11 13.30 2.12
C VAL A 27 -4.53 14.62 1.48
N ARG A 28 -5.45 15.36 2.09
CA ARG A 28 -5.87 16.68 1.56
C ARG A 28 -4.74 17.68 1.50
N LYS A 29 -3.93 17.78 2.56
CA LYS A 29 -2.76 18.67 2.61
C LYS A 29 -1.71 18.26 1.58
N VAL A 30 -1.46 16.96 1.42
CA VAL A 30 -0.49 16.44 0.44
C VAL A 30 -0.97 16.73 -0.99
N CYS A 31 -2.23 16.50 -1.31
CA CYS A 31 -2.79 16.86 -2.62
C CYS A 31 -2.72 18.37 -2.90
N ALA A 32 -2.87 19.21 -1.87
CA ALA A 32 -2.80 20.67 -2.01
C ALA A 32 -1.40 21.21 -2.33
N ILE A 33 -0.35 20.37 -2.24
CA ILE A 33 1.01 20.73 -2.66
C ILE A 33 1.08 20.96 -4.18
N GLY A 34 0.27 20.25 -4.97
CA GLY A 34 0.18 20.48 -6.42
C GLY A 34 1.46 20.14 -7.20
N ALA A 35 2.33 19.27 -6.68
CA ALA A 35 3.55 18.87 -7.36
C ALA A 35 3.25 18.09 -8.65
N ARG A 36 3.98 18.37 -9.73
CA ARG A 36 3.81 17.70 -11.04
C ARG A 36 4.30 16.25 -11.02
N ASN A 37 5.40 15.99 -10.31
CA ASN A 37 6.00 14.66 -10.23
C ASN A 37 5.78 14.09 -8.84
N VAL A 38 5.05 12.99 -8.70
CA VAL A 38 4.70 12.41 -7.40
C VAL A 38 5.12 10.95 -7.35
N TRP A 39 5.85 10.58 -6.29
CA TRP A 39 6.27 9.21 -6.03
C TRP A 39 5.79 8.76 -4.66
N LEU A 40 5.19 7.57 -4.61
CA LEU A 40 4.78 6.90 -3.38
C LEU A 40 5.64 5.66 -3.21
N LEU A 41 6.40 5.61 -2.13
CA LEU A 41 7.28 4.50 -1.78
C LEU A 41 6.66 3.73 -0.63
N SER A 42 6.50 2.43 -0.79
CA SER A 42 5.97 1.54 0.25
C SER A 42 6.32 0.09 -0.06
N GLY A 43 6.86 -0.64 0.93
CA GLY A 43 7.02 -2.08 0.83
C GLY A 43 5.69 -2.84 0.91
N THR A 44 4.68 -2.23 1.51
CA THR A 44 3.35 -2.80 1.79
C THR A 44 2.26 -1.84 1.33
N PRO A 45 2.01 -1.70 0.01
CA PRO A 45 1.01 -0.75 -0.51
C PRO A 45 -0.45 -1.13 -0.20
N LEU A 46 -0.68 -2.33 0.35
CA LEU A 46 -1.98 -2.90 0.72
C LEU A 46 -1.90 -3.41 2.16
N SER A 47 -1.82 -2.52 3.14
CA SER A 47 -1.63 -2.89 4.54
C SER A 47 -2.89 -3.45 5.17
N THR A 48 -4.03 -2.78 4.96
CA THR A 48 -5.27 -3.07 5.68
C THR A 48 -6.36 -3.44 4.70
N SER A 49 -6.59 -2.59 3.70
CA SER A 49 -7.56 -2.86 2.65
C SER A 49 -7.11 -2.34 1.30
N ALA A 50 -7.85 -2.67 0.24
CA ALA A 50 -7.59 -2.06 -1.06
C ALA A 50 -7.95 -0.57 -1.12
N ASP A 51 -8.67 -0.05 -0.12
CA ASP A 51 -8.95 1.38 -0.01
C ASP A 51 -7.65 2.17 0.21
N ASP A 52 -6.59 1.51 0.68
CA ASP A 52 -5.25 2.10 0.78
C ASP A 52 -4.75 2.59 -0.59
N LEU A 53 -5.16 1.93 -1.68
CA LEU A 53 -4.87 2.37 -3.05
C LEU A 53 -5.61 3.67 -3.43
N SER A 54 -6.78 3.93 -2.84
CA SER A 54 -7.56 5.13 -3.15
C SER A 54 -6.86 6.40 -2.66
N SER A 55 -6.16 6.34 -1.53
CA SER A 55 -5.33 7.44 -1.03
C SER A 55 -4.18 7.73 -1.97
N GLY A 56 -3.44 6.68 -2.34
CA GLY A 56 -2.28 6.80 -3.21
C GLY A 56 -2.67 7.32 -4.59
N ALA A 57 -3.73 6.78 -5.16
CA ALA A 57 -4.26 7.24 -6.44
C ALA A 57 -4.73 8.71 -6.37
N ARG A 58 -5.27 9.18 -5.24
CA ARG A 58 -5.69 10.58 -5.09
C ARG A 58 -4.48 11.51 -5.07
N ILE A 59 -3.41 11.08 -4.40
CA ILE A 59 -2.14 11.82 -4.32
C ILE A 59 -1.42 11.84 -5.67
N LEU A 60 -1.45 10.73 -6.43
CA LEU A 60 -0.88 10.64 -7.79
C LEU A 60 -1.68 11.41 -8.86
N GLY A 61 -2.86 11.94 -8.52
CA GLY A 61 -3.73 12.63 -9.48
C GLY A 61 -4.61 11.67 -10.27
N HIS A 62 -5.43 10.90 -9.53
CA HIS A 62 -6.42 9.88 -9.91
C HIS A 62 -7.15 10.03 -11.27
N VAL A 63 -7.24 11.24 -11.81
CA VAL A 63 -7.95 11.56 -13.07
C VAL A 63 -7.00 12.00 -14.19
N SER A 64 -5.94 12.75 -13.89
CA SER A 64 -5.02 13.29 -14.90
C SER A 64 -4.04 12.27 -15.47
N HIS A 65 -3.77 11.18 -14.73
CA HIS A 65 -2.84 10.11 -15.14
C HIS A 65 -3.53 8.75 -15.38
N GLY A 66 -4.85 8.72 -15.56
CA GLY A 66 -5.59 7.52 -15.98
C GLY A 66 -5.80 6.45 -14.91
N LEU A 67 -5.48 6.74 -13.64
CA LEU A 67 -5.67 5.80 -12.53
C LEU A 67 -7.05 5.92 -11.89
N ASN A 68 -8.13 5.63 -12.62
CA ASN A 68 -9.47 5.63 -12.03
C ASN A 68 -9.70 4.37 -11.17
N LEU A 69 -9.45 4.49 -9.86
CA LEU A 69 -9.75 3.46 -8.85
C LEU A 69 -11.12 3.63 -8.13
N PHE A 70 -11.99 4.54 -8.57
CA PHE A 70 -13.33 4.70 -7.96
C PHE A 70 -14.17 3.40 -7.89
N PRO A 71 -14.14 2.49 -8.89
CA PRO A 71 -14.91 1.23 -8.84
C PRO A 71 -14.54 0.29 -7.68
N TRP A 72 -13.43 0.55 -7.00
CA TRP A 72 -12.85 -0.32 -5.96
C TRP A 72 -12.84 0.29 -4.57
N LYS A 73 -13.37 1.52 -4.43
CA LYS A 73 -13.39 2.33 -3.21
C LYS A 73 -14.20 1.72 -2.05
N HIS A 74 -14.99 0.68 -2.31
CA HIS A 74 -15.90 0.12 -1.31
C HIS A 74 -15.93 -1.41 -1.25
N ASP A 75 -15.30 -2.15 -2.17
CA ASP A 75 -15.48 -3.60 -2.17
C ASP A 75 -14.45 -4.42 -2.96
N LEU A 76 -13.15 -4.22 -2.71
CA LEU A 76 -12.17 -5.18 -3.24
C LEU A 76 -12.26 -6.52 -2.51
N TYR A 77 -12.52 -6.50 -1.20
CA TYR A 77 -12.59 -7.71 -0.40
C TYR A 77 -13.84 -8.54 -0.68
N GLY A 78 -15.02 -7.96 -0.93
CA GLY A 78 -16.22 -8.71 -1.31
C GLY A 78 -16.06 -9.41 -2.66
N LYS A 79 -15.42 -8.76 -3.65
CA LYS A 79 -15.07 -9.39 -4.94
C LYS A 79 -14.00 -10.48 -4.83
N LEU A 80 -13.09 -10.36 -3.86
CA LEU A 80 -12.05 -11.37 -3.60
C LEU A 80 -12.52 -12.54 -2.72
N LYS A 81 -13.69 -12.45 -2.07
CA LYS A 81 -14.22 -13.42 -1.09
C LYS A 81 -15.18 -14.47 -1.67
N VAL A 82 -15.50 -14.43 -2.96
CA VAL A 82 -16.43 -15.40 -3.56
C VAL A 82 -15.69 -16.71 -3.92
N GLY A 83 -15.64 -17.64 -2.95
CA GLY A 83 -15.30 -19.06 -3.17
C GLY A 83 -13.81 -19.43 -3.13
N PRO A 84 -13.48 -20.74 -3.20
CA PRO A 84 -12.14 -21.29 -2.96
C PRO A 84 -11.09 -20.91 -4.01
N ALA A 85 -11.49 -20.20 -5.07
CA ALA A 85 -10.58 -19.55 -6.00
C ALA A 85 -10.51 -18.05 -5.64
N ARG A 86 -9.38 -17.60 -5.11
CA ARG A 86 -9.06 -16.17 -5.01
C ARG A 86 -9.13 -15.57 -6.43
N CYS A 87 -10.26 -14.98 -6.80
CA CYS A 87 -10.44 -14.32 -8.09
C CYS A 87 -9.60 -13.05 -8.12
N VAL A 88 -8.38 -13.14 -8.64
CA VAL A 88 -7.51 -11.96 -8.84
C VAL A 88 -8.25 -10.96 -9.72
N ASP A 89 -8.43 -9.73 -9.24
CA ASP A 89 -9.02 -8.66 -10.03
C ASP A 89 -8.05 -8.23 -11.15
N THR A 90 -8.24 -8.81 -12.33
CA THR A 90 -7.36 -8.62 -13.48
C THR A 90 -7.38 -7.18 -14.00
N GLU A 91 -8.51 -6.48 -13.87
CA GLU A 91 -8.64 -5.08 -14.27
C GLU A 91 -7.83 -4.18 -13.33
N LEU A 92 -7.92 -4.39 -12.02
CA LEU A 92 -7.10 -3.68 -11.04
C LEU A 92 -5.61 -3.93 -11.30
N VAL A 93 -5.21 -5.20 -11.48
CA VAL A 93 -3.82 -5.56 -11.77
C VAL A 93 -3.33 -4.87 -13.04
N ALA A 94 -4.15 -4.83 -14.11
CA ALA A 94 -3.81 -4.16 -15.35
C ALA A 94 -3.62 -2.65 -15.19
N LYS A 95 -4.44 -1.99 -14.34
CA LYS A 95 -4.27 -0.56 -14.03
C LYS A 95 -3.03 -0.30 -13.19
N LEU A 96 -2.79 -1.10 -12.15
CA LEU A 96 -1.62 -0.96 -11.28
C LEU A 96 -0.31 -1.15 -12.06
N LYS A 97 -0.25 -2.10 -13.01
CA LYS A 97 0.94 -2.30 -13.87
C LYS A 97 1.35 -1.07 -14.68
N LYS A 98 0.45 -0.11 -14.91
CA LYS A 98 0.76 1.13 -15.64
C LYS A 98 1.47 2.19 -14.79
N VAL A 99 1.32 2.13 -13.47
CA VAL A 99 1.80 3.19 -12.55
C VAL A 99 2.66 2.69 -11.39
N MET A 100 2.65 1.39 -11.13
CA MET A 100 3.34 0.77 -10.02
C MET A 100 4.47 -0.09 -10.55
N ILE A 101 5.66 0.14 -10.01
CA ILE A 101 6.80 -0.77 -10.15
C ILE A 101 6.91 -1.52 -8.83
N ARG A 102 6.91 -2.86 -8.91
CA ARG A 102 7.07 -3.73 -7.75
C ARG A 102 8.11 -4.78 -8.04
N HIS A 103 9.19 -4.77 -7.26
CA HIS A 103 10.18 -5.83 -7.24
C HIS A 103 9.88 -6.78 -6.08
N THR A 104 10.14 -8.08 -6.28
CA THR A 104 10.06 -9.10 -5.24
C THR A 104 11.44 -9.65 -4.95
N LYS A 105 11.66 -10.19 -3.73
CA LYS A 105 12.93 -10.83 -3.34
C LYS A 105 13.32 -11.99 -4.27
N THR A 106 12.35 -12.62 -4.91
CA THR A 106 12.54 -13.74 -5.86
C THR A 106 12.74 -13.30 -7.30
N MET A 107 12.70 -12.00 -7.59
CA MET A 107 12.79 -11.49 -8.96
C MET A 107 14.17 -11.76 -9.56
N ARG A 108 14.19 -12.10 -10.84
CA ARG A 108 15.42 -12.20 -11.65
C ARG A 108 15.50 -11.04 -12.63
N ILE A 109 16.67 -10.42 -12.74
CA ILE A 109 16.94 -9.30 -13.66
C ILE A 109 18.18 -9.71 -14.47
N GLY A 110 18.04 -9.78 -15.80
CA GLY A 110 19.14 -10.22 -16.68
C GLY A 110 19.61 -11.67 -16.43
N GLY A 111 18.72 -12.56 -15.97
CA GLY A 111 19.05 -13.96 -15.64
C GLY A 111 19.63 -14.18 -14.24
N ALA A 112 20.14 -13.13 -13.59
CA ALA A 112 20.65 -13.18 -12.22
C ALA A 112 19.53 -12.94 -11.19
N ILE A 113 19.67 -13.54 -10.00
CA ILE A 113 18.82 -13.23 -8.85
C ILE A 113 19.04 -11.76 -8.49
N ALA A 114 17.98 -10.95 -8.47
CA ALA A 114 18.07 -9.51 -8.22
C ALA A 114 18.61 -9.20 -6.82
N LEU A 115 18.31 -10.07 -5.84
CA LEU A 115 18.79 -9.94 -4.47
C LEU A 115 19.02 -11.34 -3.87
N ALA A 116 20.28 -11.76 -3.76
CA ALA A 116 20.66 -13.01 -3.12
C ALA A 116 20.66 -12.84 -1.60
N LEU A 117 19.51 -13.06 -0.96
CA LEU A 117 19.40 -13.09 0.49
C LEU A 117 19.61 -14.52 1.00
N PRO A 118 20.19 -14.70 2.21
CA PRO A 118 20.16 -15.99 2.89
C PRO A 118 18.70 -16.41 3.16
N GLU A 119 18.51 -17.69 3.47
CA GLU A 119 17.21 -18.16 3.93
C GLU A 119 16.79 -17.41 5.19
N ALA A 120 15.50 -17.09 5.28
CA ALA A 120 14.96 -16.39 6.43
C ALA A 120 14.97 -17.33 7.64
N ASP A 121 15.65 -16.93 8.71
CA ASP A 121 15.58 -17.63 10.00
C ASP A 121 14.36 -17.14 10.79
N ALA A 122 13.44 -18.04 11.08
CA ALA A 122 12.23 -17.77 11.84
C ALA A 122 12.00 -18.90 12.85
N ARG A 123 11.86 -18.54 14.12
CA ARG A 123 11.60 -19.49 15.21
C ARG A 123 10.34 -19.10 15.99
N THR A 124 9.49 -20.09 16.25
CA THR A 124 8.34 -19.92 17.15
C THR A 124 8.77 -20.32 18.56
N VAL A 125 8.67 -19.38 19.51
CA VAL A 125 8.91 -19.64 20.92
C VAL A 125 7.58 -19.59 21.65
N TRP A 126 7.17 -20.73 22.18
CA TRP A 126 5.95 -20.82 23.00
C TRP A 126 6.22 -20.25 24.38
N LEU A 127 5.38 -19.32 24.81
CA LEU A 127 5.45 -18.73 26.14
C LEU A 127 4.33 -19.33 27.01
N THR A 128 4.65 -19.58 28.28
CA THR A 128 3.64 -19.97 29.27
C THR A 128 3.17 -18.73 30.00
N MET A 129 1.86 -18.47 29.98
CA MET A 129 1.26 -17.41 30.77
C MET A 129 1.56 -17.63 32.26
N THR A 130 1.93 -16.56 32.95
CA THR A 130 2.02 -16.53 34.40
C THR A 130 0.63 -16.77 35.03
N PRO A 131 0.56 -17.17 36.31
CA PRO A 131 -0.72 -17.34 37.00
C PRO A 131 -1.59 -16.07 37.01
N LEU A 132 -0.99 -14.89 37.05
CA LEU A 132 -1.70 -13.60 37.01
C LEU A 132 -2.29 -13.34 35.60
N GLU A 133 -1.49 -13.50 34.55
CA GLU A 133 -1.93 -13.32 33.16
C GLU A 133 -3.06 -14.28 32.81
N ARG A 134 -2.96 -15.55 33.25
CA ARG A 134 -4.02 -16.55 33.04
C ARG A 134 -5.33 -16.15 33.73
N ARG A 135 -5.28 -15.66 34.98
CA ARG A 135 -6.46 -15.17 35.69
C ARG A 135 -7.11 -13.95 35.03
N LEU A 136 -6.31 -13.06 34.42
CA LEU A 136 -6.82 -11.91 33.67
C LEU A 136 -7.41 -12.34 32.31
N TYR A 137 -6.83 -13.35 31.67
CA TYR A 137 -7.31 -13.89 30.40
C TYR A 137 -8.62 -14.68 30.54
N ASP A 138 -8.77 -15.46 31.61
CA ASP A 138 -9.94 -16.31 31.88
C ASP A 138 -11.16 -15.51 32.41
N ARG A 139 -11.03 -14.19 32.56
CA ARG A 139 -12.09 -13.29 33.02
C ARG A 139 -12.88 -12.72 31.85
#